data_AF-A0A7W1HB46-F1
#
_entry.id   AF-A0A7W1HB46-F1
#
_cell.length_a   1.000
_cell.length_b   1.000
_cell.length_c   1.000
_cell.angle_alpha   90.00
_cell.angle_beta   90.00
_cell.angle_gamma   90.00
#
_symmetry.space_group_name_H-M   'P 1'
#
loop_
_entity.id
_entity.type
_entity.pdbx_description
1 polymer ?
#
loop_
_entity_poly.entity_id
_entity_poly.type
_entity_poly.pdbx_seq_one_letter_code
_entity_poly.pdbx_strand_id
1 'polypeptide(L)'
;MRPREEIRKAVVDRCVELGWMGVQEAGHGTIVVERPSDPAHGDWATPAALALARSLRRPPLEIAGELAQGLDLDSDRYSQVSVAGPGFINVRLSDTYLRATIARILADPAAYARTSRLAGRRLNVEFVSSNPTGPLHVGHARNAALGDAIAALLESQGADVKREYYFNDAGRQMDVLGASVHARYRQQWEPEFPFPEEAYQGEYIRDLAAGFTEEAGERCRGRPLEECLTEIRRFASERISAGIRADLQRFRVGFDVWFNESTLYEDGRLEGAIADLRAAGAAYESAGATWFR
;
A
#
# COMPACT_ATOMS: atom_id res chain seq x y z
N MET A 1 -22.85 -4.56 -1.04
CA MET A 1 -23.81 -5.14 -2.00
C MET A 1 -23.00 -5.91 -3.04
N ARG A 2 -23.30 -7.19 -3.30
CA ARG A 2 -22.39 -8.09 -4.04
C ARG A 2 -23.16 -8.94 -5.05
N PRO A 3 -23.57 -8.37 -6.21
CA PRO A 3 -24.33 -9.10 -7.23
C PRO A 3 -23.68 -10.42 -7.65
N ARG A 4 -22.35 -10.45 -7.70
CA ARG A 4 -21.57 -11.65 -7.98
C ARG A 4 -21.85 -12.80 -6.99
N GLU A 5 -21.97 -12.49 -5.70
CA GLU A 5 -22.23 -13.47 -4.64
C GLU A 5 -23.71 -13.89 -4.64
N GLU A 6 -24.61 -12.93 -4.85
CA GLU A 6 -26.06 -13.17 -4.95
C GLU A 6 -26.37 -14.12 -6.13
N ILE A 7 -25.85 -13.83 -7.32
CA ILE A 7 -26.01 -14.69 -8.51
C ILE A 7 -25.40 -16.07 -8.26
N ARG A 8 -24.16 -16.13 -7.71
CA ARG A 8 -23.52 -17.42 -7.41
C ARG A 8 -24.39 -18.25 -6.47
N LYS A 9 -24.89 -17.64 -5.40
CA LYS A 9 -25.76 -18.31 -4.43
C LYS A 9 -27.03 -18.84 -5.12
N ALA A 10 -27.70 -18.02 -5.92
CA ALA A 10 -28.91 -18.43 -6.62
C ALA A 10 -28.67 -19.61 -7.58
N VAL A 11 -27.52 -19.64 -8.28
CA VAL A 11 -27.14 -20.79 -9.13
C VAL A 11 -26.90 -22.04 -8.29
N VAL A 12 -26.19 -21.93 -7.15
CA VAL A 12 -25.94 -23.07 -6.25
C VAL A 12 -27.26 -23.60 -5.69
N ASP A 13 -28.10 -22.73 -5.15
CA ASP A 13 -29.39 -23.09 -4.57
C ASP A 13 -30.26 -23.80 -5.62
N ARG A 14 -30.29 -23.30 -6.86
CA ARG A 14 -31.00 -23.94 -7.97
C ARG A 14 -30.46 -25.32 -8.33
N CYS A 15 -29.13 -25.52 -8.31
CA CYS A 15 -28.55 -26.84 -8.52
C CYS A 15 -28.98 -27.84 -7.44
N VAL A 16 -29.08 -27.38 -6.18
CA VAL A 16 -29.53 -28.20 -5.04
C VAL A 16 -31.00 -28.60 -5.22
N GLU A 17 -31.88 -27.67 -5.59
CA GLU A 17 -33.30 -27.95 -5.88
C GLU A 17 -33.49 -28.99 -6.99
N LEU A 18 -32.66 -28.94 -8.03
CA LEU A 18 -32.68 -29.88 -9.15
C LEU A 18 -32.06 -31.25 -8.80
N GLY A 19 -31.57 -31.43 -7.58
CA GLY A 19 -30.99 -32.70 -7.11
C GLY A 19 -29.63 -33.02 -7.75
N TRP A 20 -28.90 -32.01 -8.21
CA TRP A 20 -27.60 -32.19 -8.86
C TRP A 20 -26.49 -32.39 -7.82
N MET A 21 -26.37 -33.64 -7.34
CA MET A 21 -25.44 -34.05 -6.24
C MET A 21 -23.98 -33.64 -6.46
N GLY A 22 -23.52 -33.47 -7.71
CA GLY A 22 -22.14 -33.07 -8.04
C GLY A 22 -21.76 -31.63 -7.62
N VAL A 23 -22.71 -30.81 -7.18
CA VAL A 23 -22.45 -29.42 -6.72
C VAL A 23 -22.05 -29.36 -5.25
N GLN A 24 -22.46 -30.34 -4.44
CA GLN A 24 -22.09 -30.43 -3.02
C GLN A 24 -20.62 -30.86 -2.86
N GLU A 25 -20.12 -31.77 -3.70
CA GLU A 25 -18.72 -32.22 -3.70
C GLU A 25 -17.75 -31.21 -4.34
N ALA A 26 -18.22 -30.40 -5.31
CA ALA A 26 -17.40 -29.38 -5.98
C ALA A 26 -17.27 -28.06 -5.19
N GLY A 27 -18.03 -27.92 -4.10
CA GLY A 27 -18.01 -26.77 -3.19
C GLY A 27 -18.51 -25.47 -3.81
N HIS A 28 -18.79 -24.48 -2.97
CA HIS A 28 -19.14 -23.11 -3.37
C HIS A 28 -18.06 -22.42 -4.27
N GLY A 29 -16.93 -23.07 -4.52
CA GLY A 29 -15.78 -22.57 -5.27
C GLY A 29 -15.78 -22.85 -6.78
N THR A 30 -16.62 -23.76 -7.30
CA THR A 30 -16.62 -24.08 -8.75
C THR A 30 -17.48 -23.13 -9.59
N ILE A 31 -18.50 -22.52 -8.99
CA ILE A 31 -19.42 -21.63 -9.72
C ILE A 31 -18.80 -20.23 -9.83
N VAL A 32 -18.23 -19.97 -10.99
CA VAL A 32 -17.67 -18.67 -11.35
C VAL A 32 -18.78 -17.76 -11.83
N VAL A 33 -18.77 -16.52 -11.34
CA VAL A 33 -19.57 -15.41 -11.90
C VAL A 33 -18.56 -14.34 -12.27
N GLU A 34 -18.67 -13.80 -13.47
CA GLU A 34 -17.71 -12.86 -14.06
C GLU A 34 -18.42 -11.81 -14.92
N ARG A 35 -17.67 -10.80 -15.36
CA ARG A 35 -18.20 -9.84 -16.32
C ARG A 35 -18.03 -10.41 -17.73
N PRO A 36 -19.08 -10.42 -18.57
CA PRO A 36 -18.93 -10.83 -19.95
C PRO A 36 -18.02 -9.85 -20.70
N SER A 37 -17.31 -10.35 -21.71
CA SER A 37 -16.48 -9.52 -22.61
C SER A 37 -17.31 -8.60 -23.50
N ASP A 38 -18.53 -9.03 -23.87
CA ASP A 38 -19.49 -8.27 -24.64
C ASP A 38 -20.63 -7.77 -23.75
N PRO A 39 -20.83 -6.44 -23.59
CA PRO A 39 -21.94 -5.87 -22.82
C PRO A 39 -23.34 -6.29 -23.29
N ALA A 40 -23.50 -6.72 -24.55
CA ALA A 40 -24.76 -7.26 -25.06
C ALA A 40 -25.21 -8.51 -24.28
N HIS A 41 -24.27 -9.25 -23.69
CA HIS A 41 -24.49 -10.44 -22.86
C HIS A 41 -24.75 -10.14 -21.38
N GLY A 42 -25.15 -8.92 -21.02
CA GLY A 42 -25.55 -8.57 -19.66
C GLY A 42 -24.42 -7.98 -18.83
N ASP A 43 -24.66 -7.83 -17.53
CA ASP A 43 -23.70 -7.25 -16.58
C ASP A 43 -22.85 -8.31 -15.90
N TRP A 44 -23.42 -9.51 -15.76
CA TRP A 44 -22.78 -10.67 -15.16
C TRP A 44 -23.08 -11.91 -16.00
N ALA A 45 -22.12 -12.83 -16.07
CA ALA A 45 -22.28 -14.11 -16.72
C ALA A 45 -21.72 -15.22 -15.82
N THR A 46 -22.24 -16.42 -15.98
CA THR A 46 -21.68 -17.63 -15.37
C THR A 46 -21.58 -18.77 -16.39
N PRO A 47 -20.40 -19.42 -16.49
CA PRO A 47 -20.23 -20.64 -17.27
C PRO A 47 -20.64 -21.90 -16.48
N ALA A 48 -21.45 -21.78 -15.43
CA ALA A 48 -21.82 -22.90 -14.55
C ALA A 48 -22.30 -24.13 -15.32
N ALA A 49 -23.14 -23.94 -16.35
CA ALA A 49 -23.68 -25.05 -17.12
C ALA A 49 -22.58 -25.83 -17.89
N LEU A 50 -21.56 -25.14 -18.39
CA LEU A 50 -20.40 -25.77 -19.04
C LEU A 50 -19.59 -26.60 -18.05
N ALA A 51 -19.39 -26.07 -16.83
CA ALA A 51 -18.69 -26.77 -15.76
C ALA A 51 -19.46 -28.04 -15.30
N LEU A 52 -20.79 -27.97 -15.29
CA LEU A 52 -21.66 -29.07 -14.86
C LEU A 52 -21.93 -30.12 -15.95
N ALA A 53 -21.71 -29.79 -17.23
CA ALA A 53 -22.01 -30.69 -18.35
C ALA A 53 -21.33 -32.06 -18.24
N ARG A 54 -20.08 -32.10 -17.79
CA ARG A 54 -19.33 -33.35 -17.63
C ARG A 54 -19.87 -34.23 -16.49
N SER A 55 -20.23 -33.63 -15.35
CA SER A 55 -20.71 -34.38 -14.19
C SER A 55 -22.15 -34.86 -14.40
N LEU A 56 -22.99 -34.03 -15.01
CA LEU A 56 -24.39 -34.35 -15.31
C LEU A 56 -24.55 -35.22 -16.56
N ARG A 57 -23.51 -35.32 -17.40
CA ARG A 57 -23.52 -36.03 -18.71
C ARG A 57 -24.65 -35.54 -19.62
N ARG A 58 -24.87 -34.22 -19.62
CA ARG A 58 -25.95 -33.55 -20.36
C ARG A 58 -25.38 -32.39 -21.22
N PRO A 59 -26.04 -32.03 -22.34
CA PRO A 59 -25.64 -30.87 -23.11
C PRO A 59 -25.66 -29.59 -22.27
N PRO A 60 -24.60 -28.74 -22.32
CA PRO A 60 -24.55 -27.51 -21.52
C PRO A 60 -25.72 -26.55 -21.74
N LEU A 61 -26.26 -26.47 -22.96
CA LEU A 61 -27.41 -25.63 -23.28
C LEU A 61 -28.69 -26.04 -22.53
N GLU A 62 -28.92 -27.34 -22.35
CA GLU A 62 -30.07 -27.84 -21.58
C GLU A 62 -29.90 -27.51 -20.10
N ILE A 63 -28.71 -27.71 -19.56
CA ILE A 63 -28.37 -27.36 -18.17
C ILE A 63 -28.55 -25.86 -17.94
N ALA A 64 -28.06 -25.03 -18.86
CA ALA A 64 -28.19 -23.58 -18.79
C ALA A 64 -29.66 -23.14 -18.81
N GLY A 65 -30.49 -23.77 -19.65
CA GLY A 65 -31.92 -23.52 -19.71
C GLY A 65 -32.64 -23.83 -18.39
N GLU A 66 -32.37 -24.99 -17.79
CA GLU A 66 -32.99 -25.40 -16.52
C GLU A 66 -32.54 -24.53 -15.33
N LEU A 67 -31.28 -24.09 -15.33
CA LEU A 67 -30.78 -23.13 -14.36
C LEU A 67 -31.43 -21.76 -14.55
N ALA A 68 -31.46 -21.23 -15.77
CA ALA A 68 -32.02 -19.92 -16.08
C ALA A 68 -33.52 -19.81 -15.77
N GLN A 69 -34.31 -20.87 -16.00
CA GLN A 69 -35.75 -20.86 -15.76
C GLN A 69 -36.14 -20.79 -14.28
N GLY A 70 -35.31 -21.31 -13.38
CA GLY A 70 -35.59 -21.34 -11.94
C GLY A 70 -34.61 -20.52 -11.11
N LEU A 71 -33.85 -19.63 -11.75
CA LEU A 71 -32.95 -18.73 -11.05
C LEU A 71 -33.78 -17.69 -10.29
N ASP A 72 -33.94 -17.90 -8.99
CA ASP A 72 -34.63 -16.96 -8.10
C ASP A 72 -33.74 -15.74 -7.84
N LEU A 73 -33.97 -14.70 -8.63
CA LEU A 73 -33.28 -13.43 -8.55
C LEU A 73 -34.30 -12.32 -8.33
N ASP A 74 -33.97 -11.41 -7.41
CA ASP A 74 -34.78 -10.23 -7.08
C ASP A 74 -35.08 -9.40 -8.35
N SER A 75 -36.33 -9.40 -8.78
CA SER A 75 -36.77 -8.70 -9.99
C SER A 75 -36.60 -7.18 -9.92
N ASP A 76 -36.54 -6.61 -8.71
CA ASP A 76 -36.23 -5.20 -8.54
C ASP A 76 -34.76 -4.91 -8.86
N ARG A 77 -33.89 -5.93 -8.80
CA ARG A 77 -32.44 -5.82 -9.05
C ARG A 77 -32.01 -6.32 -10.42
N TYR A 78 -32.68 -7.33 -10.94
CA TYR A 78 -32.30 -8.02 -12.16
C TYR A 78 -33.45 -7.96 -13.17
N SER A 79 -33.18 -7.43 -14.36
CA SER A 79 -34.20 -7.25 -15.41
C SER A 79 -34.28 -8.44 -16.36
N GLN A 80 -33.21 -9.22 -16.48
CA GLN A 80 -33.13 -10.28 -17.46
C GLN A 80 -32.15 -11.37 -17.04
N VAL A 81 -32.56 -12.63 -17.23
CA VAL A 81 -31.68 -13.79 -17.28
C VAL A 81 -31.80 -14.40 -18.68
N SER A 82 -30.68 -14.67 -19.36
CA SER A 82 -30.68 -15.26 -20.69
C SER A 82 -29.59 -16.31 -20.84
N VAL A 83 -29.80 -17.26 -21.76
CA VAL A 83 -28.81 -18.26 -22.13
C VAL A 83 -28.21 -17.88 -23.47
N ALA A 84 -26.89 -17.86 -23.58
CA ALA A 84 -26.19 -17.52 -24.81
C ALA A 84 -25.04 -18.49 -25.14
N GLY A 85 -24.70 -18.53 -26.42
CA GLY A 85 -23.55 -19.28 -26.94
C GLY A 85 -23.59 -20.76 -26.53
N PRO A 86 -22.48 -21.33 -26.04
CA PRO A 86 -22.42 -22.76 -25.70
C PRO A 86 -23.03 -23.11 -24.33
N GLY A 87 -23.75 -22.20 -23.66
CA GLY A 87 -24.33 -22.46 -22.33
C GLY A 87 -23.92 -21.46 -21.24
N PHE A 88 -23.63 -20.21 -21.61
CA PHE A 88 -23.46 -19.14 -20.61
C PHE A 88 -24.83 -18.67 -20.12
N ILE A 89 -24.96 -18.49 -18.81
CA ILE A 89 -26.13 -17.85 -18.20
C ILE A 89 -25.74 -16.40 -17.91
N ASN A 90 -26.42 -15.50 -18.60
CA ASN A 90 -26.22 -14.06 -18.56
C ASN A 90 -27.27 -13.42 -17.69
N VAL A 91 -26.88 -12.42 -16.91
CA VAL A 91 -27.75 -11.69 -15.98
C VAL A 91 -27.56 -10.20 -16.20
N ARG A 92 -28.67 -9.48 -16.39
CA ARG A 92 -28.70 -8.02 -16.53
C ARG A 92 -29.33 -7.39 -15.31
N LEU A 93 -28.70 -6.32 -14.80
CA LEU A 93 -29.22 -5.50 -13.74
C LEU A 93 -30.43 -4.71 -14.25
N SER A 94 -31.35 -4.37 -13.35
CA SER A 94 -32.49 -3.52 -13.69
C SER A 94 -32.08 -2.05 -13.69
N ASP A 95 -32.70 -1.26 -14.58
CA ASP A 95 -32.55 0.19 -14.58
C ASP A 95 -32.98 0.82 -13.26
N THR A 96 -34.02 0.26 -12.62
CA THR A 96 -34.51 0.68 -11.31
C THR A 96 -33.41 0.58 -10.26
N TYR A 97 -32.74 -0.56 -10.20
CA TYR A 97 -31.64 -0.79 -9.26
C TYR A 97 -30.43 0.09 -9.54
N LEU A 98 -30.08 0.29 -10.82
CA LEU A 98 -28.98 1.18 -11.19
C LEU A 98 -29.27 2.63 -10.79
N ARG A 99 -30.48 3.13 -11.08
CA ARG A 99 -30.92 4.48 -10.68
C ARG A 99 -30.95 4.65 -9.16
N ALA A 100 -31.48 3.67 -8.43
CA ALA A 100 -31.49 3.68 -6.97
C ALA A 100 -30.06 3.64 -6.39
N THR A 101 -29.15 2.92 -7.04
CA THR A 101 -27.73 2.89 -6.64
C THR A 101 -27.07 4.23 -6.85
N ILE A 102 -27.25 4.86 -8.02
CA ILE A 102 -26.74 6.21 -8.28
C ILE A 102 -27.32 7.21 -7.28
N ALA A 103 -28.63 7.17 -7.02
CA ALA A 103 -29.27 8.04 -6.04
C ALA A 103 -28.66 7.90 -4.62
N ARG A 104 -28.38 6.66 -4.17
CA ARG A 104 -27.68 6.41 -2.90
C ARG A 104 -26.25 6.98 -2.89
N ILE A 105 -25.52 6.84 -3.99
CA ILE A 105 -24.16 7.41 -4.11
C ILE A 105 -24.22 8.94 -4.04
N LEU A 106 -25.19 9.56 -4.70
CA LEU A 106 -25.36 11.02 -4.69
C LEU A 106 -25.81 11.54 -3.32
N ALA A 107 -26.58 10.75 -2.57
CA ALA A 107 -27.03 11.10 -1.22
C ALA A 107 -25.89 11.08 -0.19
N ASP A 108 -24.94 10.15 -0.31
CA ASP A 108 -23.73 10.09 0.51
C ASP A 108 -22.52 9.64 -0.31
N PRO A 109 -21.86 10.57 -1.03
CA PRO A 109 -20.69 10.24 -1.84
C PRO A 109 -19.51 9.75 -1.01
N ALA A 110 -19.39 10.21 0.24
CA ALA A 110 -18.28 9.88 1.12
C ALA A 110 -18.34 8.41 1.60
N ALA A 111 -19.54 7.85 1.75
CA ALA A 111 -19.74 6.44 2.11
C ALA A 111 -19.65 5.47 0.92
N TYR A 112 -19.65 5.96 -0.33
CA TYR A 112 -19.58 5.08 -1.49
C TYR A 112 -18.29 4.25 -1.49
N ALA A 113 -18.41 2.96 -1.84
CA ALA A 113 -17.34 1.98 -1.88
C ALA A 113 -16.58 1.79 -0.55
N ARG A 114 -17.09 2.34 0.57
CA ARG A 114 -16.57 2.08 1.91
C ARG A 114 -17.26 0.89 2.55
N THR A 115 -16.52 0.10 3.31
CA THR A 115 -17.04 -1.04 4.06
C THR A 115 -16.41 -1.10 5.46
N SER A 116 -16.90 -2.02 6.30
CA SER A 116 -16.35 -2.29 7.63
C SER A 116 -15.64 -3.65 7.71
N ARG A 117 -15.16 -4.19 6.57
CA ARG A 117 -14.56 -5.53 6.49
C ARG A 117 -13.34 -5.69 7.38
N LEU A 118 -12.61 -4.60 7.62
CA LEU A 118 -11.42 -4.55 8.47
C LEU A 118 -11.68 -3.82 9.79
N ALA A 119 -12.94 -3.64 10.19
CA ALA A 119 -13.28 -3.00 11.46
C ALA A 119 -12.59 -3.68 12.65
N GLY A 120 -12.03 -2.87 13.54
CA GLY A 120 -11.26 -3.33 14.70
C GLY A 120 -9.82 -3.77 14.40
N ARG A 121 -9.38 -3.73 13.13
CA ARG A 121 -7.98 -3.99 12.76
C ARG A 121 -7.17 -2.70 12.84
N ARG A 122 -6.04 -2.74 13.54
CA ARG A 122 -5.02 -1.70 13.53
C ARG A 122 -3.90 -2.12 12.58
N LEU A 123 -3.58 -1.28 11.60
CA LEU A 123 -2.60 -1.57 10.56
C LEU A 123 -1.58 -0.42 10.47
N ASN A 124 -0.30 -0.75 10.40
CA ASN A 124 0.75 0.20 10.07
C ASN A 124 1.08 0.08 8.58
N VAL A 125 1.17 1.22 7.90
CA VAL A 125 1.66 1.32 6.52
C VAL A 125 2.86 2.23 6.55
N GLU A 126 4.04 1.61 6.52
CA GLU A 126 5.32 2.30 6.44
C GLU A 126 5.71 2.53 4.98
N PHE A 127 6.07 3.77 4.62
CA PHE A 127 6.46 4.10 3.26
C PHE A 127 7.30 5.39 3.18
N VAL A 128 7.90 5.62 2.00
CA VAL A 128 8.97 6.57 1.68
C VAL A 128 10.27 6.26 2.41
N SER A 129 10.25 6.31 3.73
CA SER A 129 11.34 5.93 4.64
C SER A 129 12.75 6.37 4.20
N SER A 130 12.86 7.59 3.65
CA SER A 130 14.14 8.12 3.18
C SER A 130 14.87 8.80 4.34
N ASN A 131 16.13 8.44 4.55
CA ASN A 131 17.03 9.14 5.47
C ASN A 131 17.18 10.61 5.05
N PRO A 132 17.36 11.55 6.00
CA PRO A 132 17.47 12.98 5.73
C PRO A 132 18.85 13.37 5.19
N THR A 133 19.32 12.67 4.16
CA THR A 133 20.62 12.85 3.53
C THR A 133 20.55 13.65 2.23
N GLY A 134 19.36 13.87 1.70
CA GLY A 134 19.11 14.72 0.55
C GLY A 134 17.61 14.91 0.26
N PRO A 135 17.26 15.75 -0.72
CA PRO A 135 15.88 16.00 -1.10
C PRO A 135 15.21 14.75 -1.73
N LEU A 136 13.88 14.71 -1.69
CA LEU A 136 13.14 13.66 -2.38
C LEU A 136 13.27 13.81 -3.91
N HIS A 137 13.06 12.70 -4.63
CA HIS A 137 13.09 12.65 -6.08
C HIS A 137 11.93 11.80 -6.60
N VAL A 138 11.76 11.69 -7.92
CA VAL A 138 10.62 11.00 -8.54
C VAL A 138 10.44 9.54 -8.06
N GLY A 139 11.53 8.82 -7.78
CA GLY A 139 11.47 7.49 -7.16
C GLY A 139 10.74 7.47 -5.81
N HIS A 140 10.98 8.46 -4.95
CA HIS A 140 10.28 8.62 -3.67
C HIS A 140 8.82 9.00 -3.88
N ALA A 141 8.50 9.84 -4.88
CA ALA A 141 7.12 10.20 -5.20
C ALA A 141 6.27 8.98 -5.60
N ARG A 142 6.84 8.02 -6.35
CA ARG A 142 6.16 6.75 -6.67
C ARG A 142 5.84 5.96 -5.40
N ASN A 143 6.81 5.85 -4.48
CA ASN A 143 6.62 5.14 -3.21
C ASN A 143 5.55 5.84 -2.35
N ALA A 144 5.62 7.18 -2.24
CA ALA A 144 4.65 8.01 -1.54
C ALA A 144 3.22 7.78 -2.04
N ALA A 145 3.01 7.83 -3.37
CA ALA A 145 1.70 7.61 -3.98
C ALA A 145 1.17 6.19 -3.73
N LEU A 146 2.03 5.18 -3.81
CA LEU A 146 1.63 3.79 -3.61
C LEU A 146 1.26 3.52 -2.14
N GLY A 147 2.10 3.96 -1.19
CA GLY A 147 1.86 3.78 0.24
C GLY A 147 0.58 4.47 0.70
N ASP A 148 0.38 5.73 0.27
CA ASP A 148 -0.84 6.47 0.61
C ASP A 148 -2.09 5.84 -0.01
N ALA A 149 -2.04 5.36 -1.26
CA ALA A 149 -3.15 4.67 -1.89
C ALA A 149 -3.52 3.36 -1.17
N ILE A 150 -2.51 2.60 -0.71
CA ILE A 150 -2.73 1.39 0.10
C ILE A 150 -3.37 1.76 1.44
N ALA A 151 -2.86 2.77 2.13
CA ALA A 151 -3.42 3.23 3.39
C ALA A 151 -4.87 3.68 3.23
N ALA A 152 -5.16 4.53 2.24
CA ALA A 152 -6.51 5.01 1.93
C ALA A 152 -7.47 3.86 1.57
N LEU A 153 -6.99 2.85 0.83
CA LEU A 153 -7.78 1.66 0.53
C LEU A 153 -8.11 0.90 1.82
N LEU A 154 -7.14 0.63 2.70
CA LEU A 154 -7.38 -0.08 3.95
C LEU A 154 -8.34 0.67 4.88
N GLU A 155 -8.19 1.99 5.00
CA GLU A 155 -9.10 2.86 5.75
C GLU A 155 -10.52 2.84 5.17
N SER A 156 -10.65 2.86 3.83
CA SER A 156 -11.95 2.76 3.17
C SER A 156 -12.67 1.44 3.49
N GLN A 157 -11.93 0.39 3.87
CA GLN A 157 -12.49 -0.89 4.30
C GLN A 157 -12.66 -1.01 5.83
N GLY A 158 -12.46 0.08 6.57
CA GLY A 158 -12.79 0.22 7.99
C GLY A 158 -11.64 -0.10 8.96
N ALA A 159 -10.40 -0.25 8.47
CA ALA A 159 -9.23 -0.39 9.35
C ALA A 159 -8.84 0.94 10.00
N ASP A 160 -8.28 0.88 11.21
CA ASP A 160 -7.52 1.97 11.82
C ASP A 160 -6.09 1.90 11.30
N VAL A 161 -5.75 2.79 10.37
CA VAL A 161 -4.46 2.77 9.68
C VAL A 161 -3.58 3.90 10.21
N LYS A 162 -2.31 3.58 10.44
CA LYS A 162 -1.26 4.57 10.68
C LYS A 162 -0.30 4.61 9.51
N ARG A 163 -0.06 5.81 9.00
CA ARG A 163 0.97 6.09 8.01
C ARG A 163 2.26 6.43 8.76
N GLU A 164 3.29 5.63 8.58
CA GLU A 164 4.57 5.79 9.27
C GLU A 164 5.70 6.12 8.30
N TYR A 165 6.50 7.11 8.67
CA TYR A 165 7.75 7.46 8.00
C TYR A 165 8.90 7.02 8.90
N TYR A 166 9.59 5.95 8.54
CA TYR A 166 10.76 5.45 9.26
C TYR A 166 12.04 6.08 8.70
N PHE A 167 12.93 6.60 9.55
CA PHE A 167 14.19 7.17 9.09
C PHE A 167 15.29 7.00 10.10
N ASN A 168 16.53 7.12 9.62
CA ASN A 168 17.72 7.12 10.45
C ASN A 168 18.50 8.42 10.24
N ASP A 169 18.76 9.14 11.33
CA ASP A 169 19.52 10.39 11.36
C ASP A 169 20.94 10.23 11.94
N ALA A 170 21.42 8.99 12.02
CA ALA A 170 22.74 8.64 12.49
C ALA A 170 23.51 7.76 11.47
N GLY A 171 24.77 7.49 11.79
CA GLY A 171 25.64 6.59 11.01
C GLY A 171 26.26 7.22 9.76
N ARG A 172 27.00 6.40 9.03
CA ARG A 172 27.94 6.82 7.98
C ARG A 172 27.36 7.78 6.93
N GLN A 173 26.10 7.63 6.53
CA GLN A 173 25.51 8.53 5.54
C GLN A 173 25.40 9.97 6.08
N MET A 174 25.08 10.12 7.36
CA MET A 174 25.02 11.43 8.03
C MET A 174 26.42 11.99 8.26
N ASP A 175 27.41 11.13 8.52
CA ASP A 175 28.83 11.51 8.55
C ASP A 175 29.27 12.14 7.23
N VAL A 176 28.96 11.47 6.13
CA VAL A 176 29.25 11.93 4.77
C VAL A 176 28.49 13.24 4.47
N LEU A 177 27.23 13.36 4.86
CA LEU A 177 26.47 14.62 4.74
C LEU A 177 27.16 15.77 5.48
N GLY A 178 27.50 15.55 6.75
CA GLY A 178 28.18 16.56 7.57
C GLY A 178 29.52 16.99 6.98
N ALA A 179 30.33 16.04 6.50
CA ALA A 179 31.59 16.32 5.81
C ALA A 179 31.38 17.12 4.51
N SER A 180 30.34 16.80 3.74
CA SER A 180 29.98 17.48 2.49
C SER A 180 29.61 18.95 2.74
N VAL A 181 28.75 19.19 3.74
CA VAL A 181 28.33 20.54 4.13
C VAL A 181 29.50 21.32 4.72
N HIS A 182 30.31 20.71 5.58
CA HIS A 182 31.50 21.35 6.15
C HIS A 182 32.50 21.79 5.07
N ALA A 183 32.76 20.95 4.07
CA ALA A 183 33.65 21.29 2.96
C ALA A 183 33.13 22.49 2.16
N ARG A 184 31.83 22.51 1.80
CA ARG A 184 31.22 23.68 1.13
C ARG A 184 31.19 24.92 2.00
N TYR A 185 31.00 24.78 3.31
CA TYR A 185 31.07 25.87 4.28
C TYR A 185 32.48 26.48 4.30
N ARG A 186 33.53 25.66 4.44
CA ARG A 186 34.94 26.14 4.42
C ARG A 186 35.31 26.81 3.09
N GLN A 187 34.82 26.27 1.97
CA GLN A 187 35.06 26.82 0.63
C GLN A 187 34.53 28.26 0.43
N GLN A 188 33.65 28.76 1.31
CA GLN A 188 33.21 30.17 1.25
C GLN A 188 34.34 31.15 1.59
N TRP A 189 35.30 30.76 2.44
CA TRP A 189 36.48 31.57 2.79
C TRP A 189 37.79 31.02 2.24
N GLU A 190 37.85 29.72 1.97
CA GLU A 190 39.03 29.00 1.48
C GLU A 190 38.64 28.22 0.21
N PRO A 191 38.55 28.85 -0.98
CA PRO A 191 38.01 28.21 -2.19
C PRO A 191 38.69 26.89 -2.58
N GLU A 192 39.97 26.73 -2.23
CA GLU A 192 40.78 25.54 -2.48
C GLU A 192 40.64 24.45 -1.41
N PHE A 193 39.78 24.63 -0.40
CA PHE A 193 39.58 23.63 0.66
C PHE A 193 39.13 22.29 0.05
N PRO A 194 39.77 21.16 0.40
CA PRO A 194 39.47 19.87 -0.22
C PRO A 194 38.01 19.45 -0.09
N PHE A 195 37.44 18.97 -1.19
CA PHE A 195 36.12 18.35 -1.20
C PHE A 195 36.28 16.82 -1.12
N PRO A 196 35.68 16.11 -0.13
CA PRO A 196 35.86 14.67 -0.01
C PRO A 196 35.34 13.90 -1.23
N GLU A 197 35.99 12.80 -1.60
CA GLU A 197 35.61 12.00 -2.78
C GLU A 197 34.22 11.37 -2.63
N GLU A 198 33.89 10.84 -1.45
CA GLU A 198 32.60 10.24 -1.13
C GLU A 198 31.50 11.27 -0.77
N ALA A 199 31.81 12.58 -0.80
CA ALA A 199 30.86 13.60 -0.40
C ALA A 199 29.68 13.72 -1.39
N TYR A 200 28.52 14.09 -0.85
CA TYR A 200 27.38 14.48 -1.65
C TYR A 200 27.70 15.76 -2.45
N GLN A 201 27.42 15.75 -3.75
CA GLN A 201 27.86 16.82 -4.67
C GLN A 201 26.73 17.73 -5.15
N GLY A 202 25.47 17.45 -4.80
CA GLY A 202 24.32 18.19 -5.30
C GLY A 202 24.29 19.66 -4.86
N GLU A 203 23.62 20.51 -5.64
CA GLU A 203 23.49 21.95 -5.33
C GLU A 203 22.93 22.22 -3.92
N TYR A 204 22.03 21.36 -3.44
CA TYR A 204 21.48 21.45 -2.09
C TYR A 204 22.54 21.45 -0.99
N ILE A 205 23.73 20.88 -1.21
CA ILE A 205 24.83 20.91 -0.24
C ILE A 205 25.41 22.33 -0.13
N ARG A 206 25.45 23.08 -1.23
CA ARG A 206 25.84 24.50 -1.19
C ARG A 206 24.79 25.33 -0.46
N ASP A 207 23.50 25.06 -0.71
CA ASP A 207 22.41 25.74 -0.02
C ASP A 207 22.43 25.46 1.49
N LEU A 208 22.69 24.20 1.88
CA LEU A 208 22.87 23.83 3.28
C LEU A 208 24.10 24.51 3.90
N ALA A 209 25.22 24.59 3.19
CA ALA A 209 26.40 25.29 3.69
C ALA A 209 26.16 26.80 3.86
N ALA A 210 25.48 27.44 2.91
CA ALA A 210 25.10 28.84 3.02
C ALA A 210 24.16 29.07 4.20
N GLY A 211 23.12 28.25 4.35
CA GLY A 211 22.21 28.32 5.49
C GLY A 211 22.91 28.04 6.83
N PHE A 212 23.89 27.13 6.85
CA PHE A 212 24.69 26.89 8.05
C PHE A 212 25.56 28.10 8.38
N THR A 213 26.15 28.78 7.40
CA THR A 213 26.86 30.06 7.62
C THR A 213 25.94 31.13 8.21
N GLU A 214 24.69 31.23 7.75
CA GLU A 214 23.72 32.20 8.27
C GLU A 214 23.40 31.94 9.76
N GLU A 215 23.22 30.68 10.15
CA GLU A 215 22.88 30.31 11.53
C GLU A 215 24.11 30.25 12.46
N ALA A 216 25.22 29.73 11.94
CA ALA A 216 26.42 29.45 12.71
C ALA A 216 27.49 30.53 12.64
N GLY A 217 27.40 31.45 11.69
CA GLY A 217 28.44 32.44 11.42
C GLY A 217 29.77 31.74 11.15
N GLU A 218 30.84 32.23 11.78
CA GLU A 218 32.19 31.69 11.63
C GLU A 218 32.58 30.66 12.72
N ARG A 219 31.64 30.14 13.52
CA ARG A 219 31.94 29.25 14.68
C ARG A 219 32.74 28.00 14.32
N CYS A 220 32.59 27.52 13.09
CA CYS A 220 33.31 26.35 12.56
C CYS A 220 34.46 26.73 11.62
N ARG A 221 34.74 28.03 11.45
CA ARG A 221 35.82 28.49 10.57
C ARG A 221 37.17 28.08 11.15
N GLY A 222 38.02 27.48 10.31
CA GLY A 222 39.37 27.04 10.71
C GLY A 222 39.41 25.84 11.67
N ARG A 223 38.26 25.33 12.14
CA ARG A 223 38.19 24.17 13.03
C ARG A 223 38.21 22.86 12.25
N PRO A 224 38.70 21.76 12.86
CA PRO A 224 38.64 20.43 12.25
C PRO A 224 37.20 19.91 12.18
N LEU A 225 36.93 19.00 11.24
CA LEU A 225 35.58 18.47 10.99
C LEU A 225 34.98 17.87 12.25
N GLU A 226 35.75 17.08 12.98
CA GLU A 226 35.35 16.30 14.16
C GLU A 226 34.70 17.18 15.23
N GLU A 227 35.17 18.42 15.37
CA GLU A 227 34.65 19.39 16.34
C GLU A 227 33.31 20.03 15.91
N CYS A 228 33.02 20.04 14.61
CA CYS A 228 31.87 20.71 14.00
C CYS A 228 30.82 19.74 13.46
N LEU A 229 31.19 18.47 13.32
CA LEU A 229 30.43 17.45 12.62
C LEU A 229 29.04 17.25 13.23
N THR A 230 28.93 17.18 14.55
CA THR A 230 27.66 17.01 15.26
C THR A 230 26.70 18.18 15.01
N GLU A 231 27.19 19.43 15.09
CA GLU A 231 26.36 20.63 14.87
C GLU A 231 25.89 20.71 13.41
N ILE A 232 26.80 20.47 12.47
CA ILE A 232 26.51 20.50 11.03
C ILE A 232 25.53 19.39 10.64
N ARG A 233 25.72 18.17 11.15
CA ARG A 233 24.80 17.04 10.91
C ARG A 233 23.40 17.36 11.37
N ARG A 234 23.26 17.87 12.60
CA ARG A 234 21.96 18.25 13.16
C ARG A 234 21.28 19.29 12.29
N PHE A 235 22.00 20.38 11.96
CA PHE A 235 21.48 21.42 11.09
C PHE A 235 21.03 20.88 9.73
N ALA A 236 21.89 20.10 9.06
CA ALA A 236 21.60 19.57 7.74
C ALA A 236 20.42 18.59 7.75
N SER A 237 20.39 17.69 8.74
CA SER A 237 19.29 16.75 8.97
C SER A 237 17.96 17.48 9.14
N GLU A 238 17.90 18.46 10.04
CA GLU A 238 16.68 19.23 10.33
C GLU A 238 16.17 19.99 9.10
N ARG A 239 17.08 20.64 8.35
CA ARG A 239 16.74 21.36 7.11
C ARG A 239 16.21 20.43 6.03
N ILE A 240 16.87 19.28 5.82
CA ILE A 240 16.42 18.30 4.83
C ILE A 240 15.09 17.68 5.26
N SER A 241 14.93 17.27 6.51
CA SER A 241 13.66 16.74 7.04
C SER A 241 12.51 17.73 6.89
N ALA A 242 12.74 19.02 7.12
CA ALA A 242 11.75 20.05 6.89
C ALA A 242 11.35 20.16 5.41
N GLY A 243 12.32 20.09 4.48
CA GLY A 243 12.08 20.05 3.04
C GLY A 243 11.27 18.82 2.62
N ILE A 244 11.66 17.64 3.07
CA ILE A 244 10.96 16.37 2.84
C ILE A 244 9.49 16.48 3.27
N ARG A 245 9.23 16.97 4.49
CA ARG A 245 7.86 17.16 5.02
C ARG A 245 7.05 18.12 4.15
N ALA A 246 7.66 19.24 3.73
CA ALA A 246 6.99 20.22 2.87
C ALA A 246 6.67 19.64 1.48
N ASP A 247 7.58 18.87 0.90
CA ASP A 247 7.38 18.22 -0.40
C ASP A 247 6.26 17.18 -0.34
N LEU A 248 6.24 16.34 0.70
CA LEU A 248 5.17 15.36 0.91
C LEU A 248 3.82 16.03 1.13
N GLN A 249 3.78 17.12 1.90
CA GLN A 249 2.55 17.88 2.10
C GLN A 249 2.05 18.49 0.78
N ARG A 250 2.94 19.06 -0.05
CA ARG A 250 2.60 19.55 -1.39
C ARG A 250 2.11 18.42 -2.30
N PHE A 251 2.67 17.23 -2.13
CA PHE A 251 2.25 16.01 -2.81
C PHE A 251 0.97 15.38 -2.21
N ARG A 252 0.37 16.01 -1.18
CA ARG A 252 -0.85 15.58 -0.48
C ARG A 252 -0.72 14.23 0.22
N VAL A 253 0.49 13.88 0.63
CA VAL A 253 0.78 12.69 1.43
C VAL A 253 1.06 13.13 2.86
N GLY A 254 0.26 12.62 3.80
CA GLY A 254 0.40 12.86 5.22
C GLY A 254 0.93 11.64 5.96
N PHE A 255 1.60 11.87 7.10
CA PHE A 255 2.10 10.82 7.98
C PHE A 255 1.61 11.07 9.41
N ASP A 256 1.17 10.00 10.07
CA ASP A 256 0.75 10.01 11.48
C ASP A 256 1.95 9.89 12.41
N VAL A 257 2.95 9.09 12.01
CA VAL A 257 4.13 8.77 12.82
C VAL A 257 5.38 9.06 12.01
N TRP A 258 6.33 9.74 12.64
CA TRP A 258 7.69 9.92 12.15
C TRP A 258 8.61 9.20 13.12
N PHE A 259 9.06 8.01 12.74
CA PHE A 259 9.81 7.12 13.61
C PHE A 259 11.30 7.20 13.30
N ASN A 260 12.10 7.59 14.30
CA ASN A 260 13.55 7.63 14.17
C ASN A 260 14.17 6.34 14.73
N GLU A 261 14.93 5.63 13.89
CA GLU A 261 15.67 4.42 14.23
C GLU A 261 16.54 4.59 15.49
N SER A 262 17.16 5.77 15.68
CA SER A 262 18.02 6.06 16.83
C SER A 262 17.34 5.80 18.18
N THR A 263 16.01 6.00 18.25
CA THR A 263 15.23 5.74 19.47
C THR A 263 15.18 4.26 19.86
N LEU A 264 15.32 3.32 18.90
CA LEU A 264 15.34 1.88 19.19
C LEU A 264 16.59 1.46 19.97
N TYR A 265 17.71 2.14 19.72
CA TYR A 265 18.98 1.92 20.42
C TYR A 265 18.95 2.55 21.81
N GLU A 266 18.48 3.81 21.90
CA GLU A 266 18.41 4.55 23.16
C GLU A 266 17.50 3.86 24.18
N ASP A 267 16.38 3.31 23.73
CA ASP A 267 15.39 2.64 24.58
C ASP A 267 15.74 1.16 24.88
N GLY A 268 16.87 0.64 24.39
CA GLY A 268 17.31 -0.74 24.58
C GLY A 268 16.42 -1.80 23.93
N ARG A 269 15.55 -1.39 22.99
CA ARG A 269 14.56 -2.28 22.34
C ARG A 269 15.23 -3.26 21.38
N LEU A 270 16.34 -2.86 20.78
CA LEU A 270 17.13 -3.71 19.90
C LEU A 270 17.74 -4.88 20.68
N GLU A 271 18.38 -4.60 21.81
CA GLU A 271 19.00 -5.60 22.68
C GLU A 271 17.95 -6.58 23.21
N GLY A 272 16.78 -6.07 23.60
CA GLY A 272 15.63 -6.89 23.99
C GLY A 272 15.20 -7.86 22.89
N ALA A 273 15.02 -7.37 21.66
CA ALA A 273 14.62 -8.21 20.52
C ALA A 273 15.66 -9.29 20.21
N ILE A 274 16.96 -8.97 20.26
CA ILE A 274 18.04 -9.95 20.06
C ILE A 274 18.03 -11.01 21.18
N ALA A 275 17.78 -10.60 22.43
CA ALA A 275 17.66 -11.53 23.55
C ALA A 275 16.48 -12.51 23.37
N ASP A 276 15.33 -12.01 22.92
CA ASP A 276 14.15 -12.84 22.63
C ASP A 276 14.43 -13.86 21.52
N LEU A 277 15.12 -13.44 20.46
CA LEU A 277 15.53 -14.32 19.35
C LEU A 277 16.50 -15.42 19.80
N ARG A 278 17.44 -15.08 20.69
CA ARG A 278 18.34 -16.08 21.30
C ARG A 278 17.56 -17.06 22.18
N ALA A 279 16.63 -16.56 22.99
CA ALA A 279 15.77 -17.40 23.83
C ALA A 279 14.89 -18.35 23.00
N ALA A 280 14.43 -17.92 21.83
CA ALA A 280 13.68 -18.74 20.88
C ALA A 280 14.56 -19.73 20.07
N GLY A 281 15.89 -19.70 20.24
CA GLY A 281 16.82 -20.51 19.44
C GLY A 281 16.94 -20.09 17.97
N ALA A 282 16.43 -18.90 17.64
CA ALA A 282 16.44 -18.32 16.28
C ALA A 282 17.70 -17.48 16.01
N ALA A 283 18.49 -17.16 17.03
CA ALA A 283 19.78 -16.49 16.90
C ALA A 283 20.93 -17.33 17.45
N TYR A 284 22.10 -17.28 16.81
CA TYR A 284 23.31 -18.01 17.22
C TYR A 284 24.59 -17.18 16.99
N GLU A 285 25.65 -17.51 17.71
CA GLU A 285 26.96 -16.87 17.53
C GLU A 285 27.82 -17.65 16.53
N SER A 286 28.43 -16.95 15.58
CA SER A 286 29.40 -17.52 14.63
C SER A 286 30.37 -16.45 14.14
N ALA A 287 31.66 -16.81 14.09
CA ALA A 287 32.74 -15.92 13.66
C ALA A 287 32.78 -14.57 14.43
N GLY A 288 32.38 -14.55 15.70
CA GLY A 288 32.37 -13.35 16.54
C GLY A 288 31.20 -12.40 16.28
N ALA A 289 30.18 -12.83 15.53
CA ALA A 289 28.95 -12.08 15.29
C ALA A 289 27.70 -12.92 15.59
N THR A 290 26.60 -12.23 15.90
CA THR A 290 25.28 -12.84 16.08
C THR A 290 24.58 -12.97 14.73
N TRP A 291 24.09 -14.17 14.42
CA TRP A 291 23.40 -14.51 13.17
C TRP A 291 21.98 -15.01 13.44
N PHE A 292 21.10 -14.85 12.46
CA PHE A 292 19.78 -15.48 12.43
C PHE A 292 19.88 -16.87 11.80
N ARG A 293 19.09 -17.81 12.33
CA ARG A 293 18.86 -19.12 11.74
C ARG A 293 17.63 -19.13 10.84
#